data_AF-A0A136LYT6-F1
#
_entry.id   AF-A0A136LYT6-F1
#
_cell.length_a   1.000
_cell.length_b   1.000
_cell.length_c   1.000
_cell.angle_alpha   90.00
_cell.angle_beta   90.00
_cell.angle_gamma   90.00
#
_symmetry.space_group_name_H-M   'P 1'
#
loop_
_entity.id
_entity.type
_entity.pdbx_description
1 polymer ?
#
loop_
_entity_poly.entity_id
_entity_poly.type
_entity_poly.pdbx_seq_one_letter_code
_entity_poly.pdbx_strand_id
1 'polypeptide(L)'
;MPVNFPLPRKDELAPEEQQASNGRLIKRITFFGDSAIPEDDPIYKSVWEAARILAERGFAIVNGGGPGIMKAATDGAESVNGDTVAVYWQPKLASFFEGKNLANVTDESETFSNYLIRTLGLIEHGDAYVVCKGGTGTVSEFGMVWALAKLYYGCHKPVILYGEFWDGLIEAFQRDMYIDDIERGVLYQATTPEEIVNIIDKHELQIQHCGKRRFSGDEAGFVLGAEVKLTQETHDAIASSYHGEYAGRLVAQEQMEEFMSLVHPPAKVLDVGTGPGHDARFLSEKYSVTGIEISQKFAEIAKFETPRWKSSTPM
;
A
#
# COMPACT_ATOMS: atom_id res chain seq x y z
N MET A 1 -17.00 -1.94 36.21
CA MET A 1 -16.96 -3.42 36.22
C MET A 1 -16.33 -3.84 34.90
N PRO A 2 -15.30 -4.71 34.87
CA PRO A 2 -14.74 -5.15 33.61
C PRO A 2 -15.75 -6.08 32.94
N VAL A 3 -16.21 -5.69 31.75
CA VAL A 3 -17.05 -6.55 30.92
C VAL A 3 -16.09 -7.50 30.21
N ASN A 4 -16.10 -8.75 30.64
CA ASN A 4 -15.31 -9.83 30.07
C ASN A 4 -15.96 -10.25 28.75
N PHE A 5 -15.36 -9.91 27.60
CA PHE A 5 -15.81 -10.39 26.30
C PHE A 5 -14.93 -11.58 25.88
N PRO A 6 -15.50 -12.78 25.70
CA PRO A 6 -14.71 -13.95 25.38
C PRO A 6 -14.14 -13.84 23.96
N LEU A 7 -12.83 -14.01 23.83
CA LEU A 7 -12.21 -14.39 22.57
C LEU A 7 -12.84 -15.72 22.09
N PRO A 8 -13.05 -15.91 20.78
CA PRO A 8 -13.62 -17.15 20.27
C PRO A 8 -12.76 -18.36 20.67
N ARG A 9 -13.42 -19.44 21.11
CA ARG A 9 -12.80 -20.67 21.64
C ARG A 9 -12.18 -21.52 20.52
N LYS A 10 -11.16 -22.32 20.88
CA LYS A 10 -10.28 -23.13 20.00
C LYS A 10 -10.96 -24.35 19.36
N ASP A 11 -12.25 -24.58 19.62
CA ASP A 11 -12.91 -25.87 19.48
C ASP A 11 -14.17 -25.80 18.60
N GLU A 12 -14.06 -25.17 17.44
CA GLU A 12 -15.00 -25.29 16.32
C GLU A 12 -14.23 -25.30 14.98
N LEU A 13 -13.48 -26.38 14.72
CA LEU A 13 -12.86 -26.65 13.42
C LEU A 13 -13.56 -27.85 12.78
N ALA A 14 -14.37 -27.59 11.75
CA ALA A 14 -14.82 -28.62 10.82
C ALA A 14 -13.74 -28.78 9.71
N PRO A 15 -13.47 -30.01 9.24
CA PRO A 15 -12.40 -30.25 8.27
C PRO A 15 -12.93 -30.13 6.85
N GLU A 16 -12.46 -29.15 6.07
CA GLU A 16 -12.42 -29.27 4.61
C GLU A 16 -11.10 -28.67 4.08
N GLU A 17 -10.16 -29.57 3.82
CA GLU A 17 -8.97 -29.32 3.01
C GLU A 17 -9.36 -29.15 1.53
N GLN A 18 -8.58 -28.31 0.83
CA GLN A 18 -8.44 -28.20 -0.63
C GLN A 18 -9.57 -27.52 -1.42
N GLN A 19 -9.50 -26.19 -1.48
CA GLN A 19 -9.88 -25.43 -2.68
C GLN A 19 -8.73 -24.50 -3.10
N ALA A 20 -7.94 -24.97 -4.07
CA ALA A 20 -7.03 -24.11 -4.81
C ALA A 20 -7.83 -23.19 -5.76
N SER A 21 -7.54 -21.88 -5.64
CA SER A 21 -7.56 -20.85 -6.69
C SER A 21 -8.79 -20.69 -7.59
N ASN A 22 -9.98 -20.47 -7.03
CA ASN A 22 -11.02 -19.76 -7.77
C ASN A 22 -11.80 -18.80 -6.85
N GLY A 23 -11.37 -17.54 -6.79
CA GLY A 23 -12.15 -16.45 -6.20
C GLY A 23 -11.62 -15.80 -4.91
N ARG A 24 -10.35 -16.03 -4.51
CA ARG A 24 -9.79 -15.35 -3.33
C ARG A 24 -9.62 -13.85 -3.56
N LEU A 25 -9.99 -13.06 -2.56
CA LEU A 25 -9.73 -11.61 -2.48
C LEU A 25 -8.30 -11.34 -2.00
N ILE A 26 -7.79 -12.15 -1.06
CA ILE A 26 -6.43 -12.00 -0.53
C ILE A 26 -5.53 -12.95 -1.31
N LYS A 27 -4.57 -12.38 -2.05
CA LYS A 27 -3.62 -13.12 -2.89
C LYS A 27 -2.17 -12.82 -2.51
N ARG A 28 -1.91 -11.62 -1.99
CA ARG A 28 -0.56 -11.12 -1.72
C ARG A 28 -0.39 -10.76 -0.26
N ILE A 29 0.66 -11.25 0.37
CA ILE A 29 0.97 -10.98 1.79
C ILE A 29 2.25 -10.17 1.87
N THR A 30 2.16 -8.94 2.36
CA THR A 30 3.34 -8.09 2.56
C THR A 30 3.91 -8.29 3.96
N PHE A 31 5.20 -8.58 4.03
CA PHE A 31 5.96 -8.70 5.28
C PHE A 31 6.71 -7.41 5.58
N PHE A 32 6.54 -6.91 6.81
CA PHE A 32 7.30 -5.80 7.37
C PHE A 32 8.15 -6.28 8.55
N GLY A 33 9.38 -5.78 8.68
CA GLY A 33 10.24 -6.10 9.81
C GLY A 33 11.67 -5.61 9.65
N ASP A 34 12.50 -5.87 10.66
CA ASP A 34 13.85 -5.33 10.73
C ASP A 34 14.79 -5.90 9.66
N SER A 35 15.68 -5.04 9.16
CA SER A 35 16.76 -5.41 8.26
C SER A 35 17.97 -6.01 8.98
N ALA A 36 18.10 -5.77 10.30
CA ALA A 36 19.26 -6.17 11.09
C ALA A 36 19.10 -7.51 11.81
N ILE A 37 17.95 -8.19 11.71
CA ILE A 37 17.74 -9.51 12.34
C ILE A 37 18.60 -10.58 11.61
N PRO A 38 19.52 -11.27 12.31
CA PRO A 38 20.38 -12.31 11.71
C PRO A 38 19.63 -13.58 11.29
N GLU A 39 20.19 -14.33 10.32
CA GLU A 39 19.56 -15.57 9.80
C GLU A 39 19.46 -16.70 10.84
N ASP A 40 20.34 -16.71 11.85
CA ASP A 40 20.31 -17.70 12.93
C ASP A 40 19.31 -17.35 14.05
N ASP A 41 18.77 -16.12 14.06
CA ASP A 41 17.81 -15.63 15.03
C ASP A 41 16.48 -16.42 14.94
N PRO A 42 15.85 -16.80 16.07
CA PRO A 42 14.55 -17.47 16.08
C PRO A 42 13.46 -16.71 15.33
N ILE A 43 13.48 -15.37 15.34
CA ILE A 43 12.50 -14.54 14.63
C ILE A 43 12.67 -14.70 13.13
N TYR A 44 13.91 -14.71 12.63
CA TYR A 44 14.19 -14.94 11.21
C TYR A 44 13.61 -16.29 10.76
N LYS A 45 13.91 -17.36 11.49
CA LYS A 45 13.43 -18.72 11.17
C LYS A 45 11.90 -18.82 11.23
N SER A 46 11.29 -18.13 12.19
CA SER A 46 9.84 -18.08 12.32
C SER A 46 9.18 -17.38 11.13
N VAL A 47 9.77 -16.27 10.64
CA VAL A 47 9.28 -15.58 9.44
C VAL A 47 9.50 -16.39 8.18
N TRP A 48 10.67 -17.04 8.06
CA TRP A 48 10.95 -17.94 6.95
C TRP A 48 9.90 -19.05 6.86
N GLU A 49 9.59 -19.70 7.98
CA GLU A 49 8.58 -20.76 8.03
C GLU A 49 7.18 -20.24 7.74
N ALA A 50 6.83 -19.05 8.26
CA ALA A 50 5.56 -18.40 7.96
C ALA A 50 5.40 -18.13 6.46
N ALA A 51 6.42 -17.55 5.82
CA ALA A 51 6.38 -17.26 4.39
C ALA A 51 6.34 -18.54 3.54
N ARG A 52 7.06 -19.59 3.92
CA ARG A 52 6.99 -20.92 3.28
C ARG A 52 5.57 -21.47 3.30
N ILE A 53 4.94 -21.51 4.48
CA ILE A 53 3.59 -22.05 4.69
C ILE A 53 2.52 -21.26 3.93
N LEU A 54 2.69 -19.93 3.84
CA LEU A 54 1.81 -19.06 3.05
C LEU A 54 2.01 -19.29 1.55
N ALA A 55 3.26 -19.37 1.08
CA ALA A 55 3.59 -19.65 -0.30
C ALA A 55 3.06 -21.02 -0.77
N GLU A 56 3.16 -22.07 0.07
CA GLU A 56 2.57 -23.40 -0.21
C GLU A 56 1.05 -23.34 -0.42
N ARG A 57 0.39 -22.34 0.14
CA ARG A 57 -1.06 -22.08 -0.02
C ARG A 57 -1.38 -21.18 -1.21
N GLY A 58 -0.38 -20.81 -2.00
CA GLY A 58 -0.53 -20.00 -3.21
C GLY A 58 -0.61 -18.50 -2.96
N PHE A 59 -0.15 -18.02 -1.79
CA PHE A 59 0.00 -16.59 -1.57
C PHE A 59 1.33 -16.10 -2.12
N ALA A 60 1.30 -15.01 -2.89
CA ALA A 60 2.50 -14.29 -3.30
C ALA A 60 3.05 -13.48 -2.12
N ILE A 61 4.36 -13.53 -1.90
CA ILE A 61 5.02 -12.84 -0.80
C ILE A 61 5.63 -11.53 -1.28
N VAL A 62 5.30 -10.45 -0.59
CA VAL A 62 5.78 -9.09 -0.92
C VAL A 62 6.65 -8.57 0.22
N ASN A 63 7.75 -7.90 -0.09
CA ASN A 63 8.58 -7.24 0.92
C ASN A 63 9.41 -6.08 0.34
N GLY A 64 10.20 -5.43 1.21
CA GLY A 64 11.01 -4.27 0.86
C GLY A 64 12.35 -4.55 0.17
N GLY A 65 12.70 -5.83 -0.06
CA GLY A 65 13.91 -6.28 -0.77
C GLY A 65 15.24 -6.15 0.00
N GLY A 66 15.17 -5.82 1.29
CA GLY A 66 16.34 -5.69 2.16
C GLY A 66 16.81 -7.02 2.79
N PRO A 67 17.81 -6.97 3.67
CA PRO A 67 18.23 -8.10 4.52
C PRO A 67 17.22 -8.37 5.65
N GLY A 68 17.58 -9.27 6.57
CA GLY A 68 16.78 -9.56 7.76
C GLY A 68 15.43 -10.18 7.43
N ILE A 69 14.37 -9.68 8.05
CA ILE A 69 13.00 -10.20 7.90
C ILE A 69 12.55 -10.22 6.43
N MET A 70 12.92 -9.22 5.65
CA MET A 70 12.59 -9.16 4.22
C MET A 70 13.19 -10.34 3.46
N LYS A 71 14.47 -10.67 3.73
CA LYS A 71 15.13 -11.83 3.14
C LYS A 71 14.55 -13.15 3.67
N ALA A 72 14.23 -13.22 4.97
CA ALA A 72 13.59 -14.41 5.54
C ALA A 72 12.28 -14.74 4.82
N ALA A 73 11.46 -13.72 4.56
CA ALA A 73 10.19 -13.88 3.86
C ALA A 73 10.39 -14.34 2.41
N THR A 74 11.32 -13.73 1.67
CA THR A 74 11.69 -14.18 0.31
C THR A 74 12.16 -15.63 0.32
N ASP A 75 13.18 -15.94 1.11
CA ASP A 75 13.79 -17.27 1.13
C ASP A 75 12.79 -18.36 1.55
N GLY A 76 11.85 -18.02 2.43
CA GLY A 76 10.77 -18.92 2.85
C GLY A 76 9.87 -19.28 1.70
N ALA A 77 9.39 -18.28 0.95
CA ALA A 77 8.54 -18.48 -0.20
C ALA A 77 9.25 -19.21 -1.35
N GLU A 78 10.48 -18.81 -1.68
CA GLU A 78 11.29 -19.41 -2.73
C GLU A 78 11.62 -20.88 -2.46
N SER A 79 11.73 -21.28 -1.18
CA SER A 79 12.01 -22.68 -0.83
C SER A 79 10.97 -23.68 -1.32
N VAL A 80 9.77 -23.19 -1.67
CA VAL A 80 8.66 -23.97 -2.24
C VAL A 80 8.26 -23.50 -3.64
N ASN A 81 9.10 -22.68 -4.29
CA ASN A 81 8.84 -22.01 -5.58
C ASN A 81 7.56 -21.15 -5.55
N GLY A 82 7.30 -20.45 -4.44
CA GLY A 82 6.21 -19.48 -4.36
C GLY A 82 6.63 -18.12 -4.91
N ASP A 83 5.66 -17.39 -5.47
CA ASP A 83 5.90 -16.09 -6.11
C ASP A 83 6.40 -15.03 -5.11
N THR A 84 7.47 -14.30 -5.48
CA THR A 84 8.01 -13.22 -4.64
C THR A 84 8.12 -11.87 -5.35
N VAL A 85 7.81 -10.79 -4.62
CA VAL A 85 7.91 -9.42 -5.14
C VAL A 85 8.64 -8.51 -4.15
N ALA A 86 9.64 -7.79 -4.64
CA ALA A 86 10.34 -6.76 -3.85
C ALA A 86 10.04 -5.33 -4.32
N VAL A 87 9.78 -4.45 -3.36
CA VAL A 87 9.54 -3.02 -3.60
C VAL A 87 10.68 -2.19 -3.03
N TYR A 88 11.49 -1.65 -3.93
CA TYR A 88 12.73 -0.96 -3.62
C TYR A 88 12.58 0.56 -3.63
N TRP A 89 13.51 1.20 -2.93
CA TRP A 89 13.87 2.60 -3.12
C TRP A 89 15.40 2.69 -3.22
N GLN A 90 15.91 3.53 -4.11
CA GLN A 90 17.35 3.78 -4.22
C GLN A 90 17.68 5.22 -3.80
N PRO A 91 17.93 5.48 -2.51
CA PRO A 91 18.28 6.81 -2.05
C PRO A 91 19.68 7.23 -2.54
N LYS A 92 19.80 8.48 -3.00
CA LYS A 92 21.09 9.09 -3.33
C LYS A 92 21.77 9.76 -2.14
N LEU A 93 20.99 10.13 -1.12
CA LEU A 93 21.43 10.95 0.02
C LEU A 93 21.20 10.30 1.40
N ALA A 94 20.45 9.20 1.48
CA ALA A 94 20.15 8.56 2.75
C ALA A 94 21.24 7.54 3.11
N SER A 95 22.04 7.85 4.12
CA SER A 95 23.22 7.06 4.49
C SER A 95 22.94 5.81 5.34
N PHE A 96 21.72 5.68 5.87
CA PHE A 96 21.32 4.60 6.79
C PHE A 96 20.24 3.68 6.22
N PHE A 97 19.95 3.79 4.92
CA PHE A 97 18.96 2.95 4.27
C PHE A 97 19.56 1.56 3.98
N GLU A 98 18.78 0.51 4.26
CA GLU A 98 19.18 -0.89 4.09
C GLU A 98 19.49 -1.29 2.64
N GLY A 99 19.00 -0.51 1.67
CA GLY A 99 19.27 -0.72 0.25
C GLY A 99 18.62 -1.98 -0.31
N LYS A 100 18.98 -2.30 -1.56
CA LYS A 100 18.71 -3.62 -2.15
C LYS A 100 19.75 -4.60 -1.63
N ASN A 101 19.32 -5.67 -0.96
CA ASN A 101 20.23 -6.76 -0.63
C ASN A 101 20.44 -7.64 -1.86
N LEU A 102 21.67 -7.72 -2.38
CA LEU A 102 22.00 -8.57 -3.53
C LEU A 102 21.74 -10.07 -3.29
N ALA A 103 21.67 -10.48 -2.02
CA ALA A 103 21.32 -11.85 -1.63
C ALA A 103 19.81 -12.08 -1.44
N ASN A 104 18.98 -11.02 -1.48
CA ASN A 104 17.53 -11.14 -1.52
C ASN A 104 17.09 -11.07 -3.00
N VAL A 105 16.93 -12.23 -3.62
CA VAL A 105 16.57 -12.36 -5.03
C VAL A 105 15.09 -12.71 -5.10
N THR A 106 14.30 -11.83 -5.70
CA THR A 106 12.86 -12.03 -5.91
C THR A 106 12.53 -12.19 -7.39
N ASP A 107 11.40 -12.84 -7.70
CA ASP A 107 10.90 -13.02 -9.07
C ASP A 107 10.58 -11.70 -9.75
N GLU A 108 9.82 -10.85 -9.07
CA GLU A 108 9.47 -9.51 -9.52
C GLU A 108 10.10 -8.44 -8.65
N SER A 109 10.34 -7.26 -9.24
CA SER A 109 10.72 -6.09 -8.46
C SER A 109 10.32 -4.78 -9.08
N GLU A 110 9.97 -3.83 -8.22
CA GLU A 110 9.65 -2.45 -8.59
C GLU A 110 10.55 -1.49 -7.80
N THR A 111 10.96 -0.38 -8.41
CA THR A 111 11.81 0.63 -7.75
C THR A 111 11.14 2.00 -7.82
N PHE A 112 10.96 2.61 -6.65
CA PHE A 112 10.33 3.90 -6.49
C PHE A 112 11.35 5.01 -6.24
N SER A 113 10.94 6.26 -6.49
CA SER A 113 11.82 7.44 -6.46
C SER A 113 12.14 7.94 -5.05
N ASN A 114 11.25 7.73 -4.09
CA ASN A 114 11.41 8.14 -2.70
C ASN A 114 10.80 7.14 -1.71
N TYR A 115 11.15 7.30 -0.44
CA TYR A 115 10.71 6.44 0.65
C TYR A 115 9.18 6.36 0.77
N LEU A 116 8.48 7.49 0.68
CA LEU A 116 7.03 7.54 0.89
C LEU A 116 6.28 6.78 -0.21
N ILE A 117 6.67 6.99 -1.48
CA ILE A 117 6.02 6.28 -2.59
C ILE A 117 6.40 4.79 -2.59
N ARG A 118 7.61 4.42 -2.14
CA ARG A 118 7.96 3.01 -1.89
C ARG A 118 7.05 2.38 -0.83
N THR A 119 6.85 3.05 0.29
CA THR A 119 5.93 2.57 1.35
C THR A 119 4.51 2.43 0.81
N LEU A 120 4.05 3.37 0.00
CA LEU A 120 2.77 3.26 -0.69
C LEU A 120 2.72 2.02 -1.60
N GLY A 121 3.75 1.79 -2.43
CA GLY A 121 3.82 0.61 -3.29
C GLY A 121 3.76 -0.71 -2.51
N LEU A 122 4.45 -0.80 -1.36
CA LEU A 122 4.36 -1.98 -0.46
C LEU A 122 2.93 -2.23 0.05
N ILE A 123 2.22 -1.15 0.38
CA ILE A 123 0.84 -1.18 0.86
C ILE A 123 -0.12 -1.60 -0.25
N GLU A 124 0.06 -1.06 -1.45
CA GLU A 124 -0.77 -1.37 -2.62
C GLU A 124 -0.60 -2.83 -3.07
N HIS A 125 0.64 -3.32 -3.09
CA HIS A 125 0.93 -4.71 -3.47
C HIS A 125 0.40 -5.75 -2.48
N GLY A 126 0.25 -5.40 -1.20
CA GLY A 126 -0.23 -6.34 -0.18
C GLY A 126 -1.74 -6.33 -0.06
N ASP A 127 -2.36 -7.50 0.00
CA ASP A 127 -3.76 -7.69 0.35
C ASP A 127 -3.94 -7.98 1.86
N ALA A 128 -2.85 -8.35 2.53
CA ALA A 128 -2.73 -8.47 3.97
C ALA A 128 -1.31 -8.11 4.40
N TYR A 129 -1.14 -7.73 5.67
CA TYR A 129 0.14 -7.29 6.20
C TYR A 129 0.54 -8.15 7.40
N VAL A 130 1.73 -8.74 7.34
CA VAL A 130 2.35 -9.43 8.48
C VAL A 130 3.47 -8.53 9.02
N VAL A 131 3.25 -8.00 10.21
CA VAL A 131 4.14 -7.03 10.87
C VAL A 131 4.98 -7.75 11.92
N CYS A 132 6.24 -8.01 11.58
CA CYS A 132 7.21 -8.67 12.44
C CYS A 132 7.98 -7.65 13.30
N LYS A 133 8.93 -8.15 14.10
CA LYS A 133 9.79 -7.30 14.94
C LYS A 133 10.64 -6.38 14.06
N GLY A 134 10.66 -5.10 14.40
CA GLY A 134 11.41 -4.10 13.64
C GLY A 134 11.60 -2.77 14.34
N GLY A 135 12.47 -1.95 13.74
CA GLY A 135 12.73 -0.58 14.13
C GLY A 135 11.79 0.45 13.48
N THR A 136 12.29 1.66 13.29
CA THR A 136 11.49 2.82 12.84
C THR A 136 10.87 2.65 11.46
N GLY A 137 11.54 1.94 10.55
CA GLY A 137 11.00 1.63 9.22
C GLY A 137 9.71 0.80 9.33
N THR A 138 9.77 -0.30 10.05
CA THR A 138 8.61 -1.17 10.33
C THR A 138 7.51 -0.42 11.07
N VAL A 139 7.85 0.44 12.03
CA VAL A 139 6.85 1.28 12.73
C VAL A 139 6.15 2.24 11.75
N SER A 140 6.86 2.81 10.78
CA SER A 140 6.26 3.70 9.78
C SER A 140 5.29 2.96 8.85
N GLU A 141 5.63 1.74 8.44
CA GLU A 141 4.79 0.87 7.63
C GLU A 141 3.55 0.43 8.42
N PHE A 142 3.75 -0.05 9.65
CA PHE A 142 2.69 -0.43 10.58
C PHE A 142 1.70 0.70 10.83
N GLY A 143 2.18 1.89 11.19
CA GLY A 143 1.32 3.03 11.47
C GLY A 143 0.45 3.42 10.28
N MET A 144 1.00 3.32 9.06
CA MET A 144 0.26 3.62 7.84
C MET A 144 -0.85 2.59 7.58
N VAL A 145 -0.52 1.28 7.59
CA VAL A 145 -1.54 0.25 7.34
C VAL A 145 -2.58 0.18 8.44
N TRP A 146 -2.22 0.50 9.68
CA TRP A 146 -3.14 0.56 10.80
C TRP A 146 -4.14 1.71 10.64
N ALA A 147 -3.67 2.90 10.30
CA ALA A 147 -4.53 4.06 10.02
C ALA A 147 -5.46 3.79 8.83
N LEU A 148 -4.93 3.23 7.74
CA LEU A 148 -5.74 2.85 6.56
C LEU A 148 -6.79 1.81 6.92
N ALA A 149 -6.45 0.80 7.73
CA ALA A 149 -7.39 -0.22 8.12
C ALA A 149 -8.57 0.35 8.93
N LYS A 150 -8.31 1.35 9.79
CA LYS A 150 -9.38 2.11 10.47
C LYS A 150 -10.26 2.84 9.46
N LEU A 151 -9.66 3.61 8.54
CA LEU A 151 -10.39 4.41 7.57
C LEU A 151 -11.30 3.57 6.67
N TYR A 152 -10.84 2.37 6.30
CA TYR A 152 -11.56 1.44 5.43
C TYR A 152 -12.22 0.29 6.19
N TYR A 153 -12.55 0.50 7.47
CA TYR A 153 -13.15 -0.54 8.32
C TYR A 153 -14.34 -1.24 7.63
N GLY A 154 -14.39 -2.56 7.75
CA GLY A 154 -15.35 -3.43 7.07
C GLY A 154 -14.96 -3.92 5.67
N CYS A 155 -14.05 -3.24 4.97
CA CYS A 155 -13.44 -3.72 3.71
C CYS A 155 -11.90 -3.55 3.67
N HIS A 156 -11.30 -3.27 4.81
CA HIS A 156 -9.86 -3.07 4.98
C HIS A 156 -9.07 -4.34 4.71
N LYS A 157 -7.77 -4.15 4.43
CA LYS A 157 -6.77 -5.22 4.40
C LYS A 157 -6.36 -5.58 5.85
N PRO A 158 -6.27 -6.88 6.23
CA PRO A 158 -5.98 -7.25 7.60
C PRO A 158 -4.52 -6.94 7.98
N VAL A 159 -4.34 -6.40 9.20
CA VAL A 159 -3.03 -6.08 9.78
C VAL A 159 -2.73 -7.10 10.89
N ILE A 160 -1.75 -7.96 10.65
CA ILE A 160 -1.42 -9.10 11.51
C ILE A 160 -0.09 -8.82 12.22
N LEU A 161 -0.16 -8.62 13.52
CA LEU A 161 0.98 -8.44 14.41
C LEU A 161 1.58 -9.82 14.73
N TYR A 162 2.78 -10.09 14.22
CA TYR A 162 3.39 -11.41 14.32
C TYR A 162 4.48 -11.47 15.40
N GLY A 163 4.21 -12.25 16.45
CA GLY A 163 5.10 -12.52 17.58
C GLY A 163 4.63 -11.90 18.90
N GLU A 164 4.99 -12.54 20.01
CA GLU A 164 4.59 -12.16 21.39
C GLU A 164 5.10 -10.77 21.82
N PHE A 165 6.14 -10.23 21.18
CA PHE A 165 6.68 -8.93 21.55
C PHE A 165 5.67 -7.78 21.34
N TRP A 166 4.64 -7.98 20.51
CA TRP A 166 3.59 -7.00 20.27
C TRP A 166 2.69 -6.79 21.49
N ASP A 167 2.56 -7.77 22.39
CA ASP A 167 1.68 -7.69 23.56
C ASP A 167 1.94 -6.43 24.37
N GLY A 168 3.19 -6.25 24.82
CA GLY A 168 3.57 -5.09 25.61
C GLY A 168 3.46 -3.76 24.88
N LEU A 169 3.61 -3.75 23.55
CA LEU A 169 3.48 -2.54 22.73
C LEU A 169 2.02 -2.13 22.58
N ILE A 170 1.13 -3.09 22.31
CA ILE A 170 -0.31 -2.84 22.22
C ILE A 170 -0.89 -2.43 23.56
N GLU A 171 -0.45 -3.07 24.67
CA GLU A 171 -0.81 -2.64 26.02
C GLU A 171 -0.39 -1.19 26.30
N ALA A 172 0.83 -0.80 25.90
CA ALA A 172 1.31 0.57 26.07
C ALA A 172 0.47 1.56 25.26
N PHE A 173 0.16 1.25 24.00
CA PHE A 173 -0.71 2.07 23.17
C PHE A 173 -2.11 2.23 23.78
N GLN A 174 -2.72 1.14 24.25
CA GLN A 174 -4.04 1.19 24.89
C GLN A 174 -4.05 2.00 26.19
N ARG A 175 -2.94 1.97 26.94
CA ARG A 175 -2.79 2.72 28.18
C ARG A 175 -2.58 4.22 27.93
N ASP A 176 -1.72 4.56 26.96
CA ASP A 176 -1.16 5.90 26.83
C ASP A 176 -1.73 6.71 25.65
N MET A 177 -2.49 6.09 24.75
CA MET A 177 -3.12 6.73 23.58
C MET A 177 -4.64 6.61 23.59
N TYR A 178 -5.32 7.56 22.95
CA TYR A 178 -6.77 7.51 22.73
C TYR A 178 -7.09 6.61 21.53
N ILE A 179 -7.14 5.30 21.77
CA ILE A 179 -7.46 4.29 20.76
C ILE A 179 -8.90 3.83 20.92
N ASP A 180 -9.70 3.99 19.87
CA ASP A 180 -11.08 3.53 19.83
C ASP A 180 -11.20 2.01 19.53
N ASP A 181 -12.42 1.49 19.66
CA ASP A 181 -12.68 0.06 19.46
C ASP A 181 -12.45 -0.40 18.02
N ILE A 182 -12.57 0.51 17.04
CA ILE A 182 -12.34 0.20 15.62
C ILE A 182 -10.83 0.09 15.36
N GLU A 183 -10.05 1.06 15.84
CA GLU A 183 -8.58 1.04 15.75
C GLU A 183 -8.01 -0.22 16.38
N ARG A 184 -8.53 -0.63 17.54
CA ARG A 184 -8.13 -1.90 18.14
C ARG A 184 -8.63 -3.10 17.31
N GLY A 185 -9.86 -3.06 16.84
CA GLY A 185 -10.54 -4.16 16.17
C GLY A 185 -9.96 -4.55 14.81
N VAL A 186 -9.16 -3.68 14.18
CA VAL A 186 -8.50 -3.96 12.90
C VAL A 186 -7.14 -4.65 13.04
N LEU A 187 -6.61 -4.76 14.27
CA LEU A 187 -5.34 -5.43 14.55
C LEU A 187 -5.60 -6.88 14.95
N TYR A 188 -4.93 -7.79 14.27
CA TYR A 188 -4.93 -9.22 14.58
C TYR A 188 -3.57 -9.60 15.14
N GLN A 189 -3.52 -10.66 15.93
CA GLN A 189 -2.28 -11.17 16.50
C GLN A 189 -2.08 -12.63 16.14
N ALA A 190 -0.86 -12.98 15.75
CA ALA A 190 -0.44 -14.34 15.50
C ALA A 190 0.93 -14.60 16.10
N THR A 191 1.15 -15.81 16.58
CA THR A 191 2.43 -16.31 17.09
C THR A 191 2.94 -17.51 16.29
N THR A 192 2.08 -18.08 15.44
CA THR A 192 2.38 -19.20 14.55
C THR A 192 1.94 -18.93 13.12
N PRO A 193 2.56 -19.56 12.11
CA PRO A 193 2.12 -19.49 10.72
C PRO A 193 0.66 -19.88 10.50
N GLU A 194 0.17 -20.90 11.21
CA GLU A 194 -1.19 -21.40 11.10
C GLU A 194 -2.21 -20.36 11.59
N GLU A 195 -1.87 -19.59 12.62
CA GLU A 195 -2.71 -18.48 13.09
C GLU A 195 -2.82 -17.38 12.02
N ILE A 196 -1.74 -17.07 11.30
CA ILE A 196 -1.79 -16.11 10.18
C ILE A 196 -2.79 -16.60 9.13
N VAL A 197 -2.71 -17.86 8.70
CA VAL A 197 -3.62 -18.44 7.72
C VAL A 197 -5.07 -18.38 8.19
N ASN A 198 -5.33 -18.79 9.45
CA ASN A 198 -6.68 -18.77 10.01
C ASN A 198 -7.25 -17.34 10.09
N ILE A 199 -6.42 -16.35 10.40
CA ILE A 199 -6.82 -14.94 10.40
C ILE A 199 -7.19 -14.50 8.99
N ILE A 200 -6.35 -14.79 8.00
CA ILE A 200 -6.60 -14.44 6.59
C ILE A 200 -7.92 -15.05 6.12
N ASP A 201 -8.11 -16.36 6.31
CA ASP A 201 -9.32 -17.07 5.85
C ASP A 201 -10.58 -16.52 6.52
N LYS A 202 -10.54 -16.30 7.84
CA LYS A 202 -11.67 -15.73 8.59
C LYS A 202 -11.97 -14.30 8.17
N HIS A 203 -10.93 -13.49 7.99
CA HIS A 203 -11.09 -12.10 7.57
C HIS A 203 -11.71 -12.04 6.17
N GLU A 204 -11.22 -12.86 5.25
CA GLU A 204 -11.72 -12.96 3.89
C GLU A 204 -13.23 -13.29 3.85
N LEU A 205 -13.69 -14.21 4.71
CA LEU A 205 -15.12 -14.51 4.88
C LEU A 205 -15.93 -13.29 5.33
N GLN A 206 -15.41 -12.46 6.24
CA GLN A 206 -16.11 -11.26 6.75
C GLN A 206 -16.29 -10.20 5.66
N ILE A 207 -15.32 -10.10 4.74
CA ILE A 207 -15.28 -9.06 3.71
C ILE A 207 -15.70 -9.55 2.31
N GLN A 208 -16.21 -10.78 2.16
CA GLN A 208 -16.67 -11.29 0.85
C GLN A 208 -17.66 -10.35 0.15
N HIS A 209 -18.43 -9.60 0.93
CA HIS A 209 -19.37 -8.60 0.43
C HIS A 209 -18.68 -7.42 -0.28
N CYS A 210 -17.41 -7.13 0.04
CA CYS A 210 -16.60 -6.08 -0.56
C CYS A 210 -16.13 -6.45 -1.98
N GLY A 211 -15.83 -7.73 -2.24
CA GLY A 211 -15.44 -8.22 -3.57
C GLY A 211 -16.50 -8.06 -4.67
N LYS A 212 -17.75 -7.78 -4.29
CA LYS A 212 -18.85 -7.49 -5.23
C LYS A 212 -18.97 -5.99 -5.57
N ARG A 213 -18.26 -5.13 -4.86
CA ARG A 213 -18.27 -3.67 -5.05
C ARG A 213 -17.15 -3.30 -6.02
N ARG A 214 -17.45 -2.45 -7.01
CA ARG A 214 -16.43 -1.82 -7.84
C ARG A 214 -15.93 -0.56 -7.14
N PHE A 215 -14.68 -0.57 -6.74
CA PHE A 215 -13.96 0.61 -6.28
C PHE A 215 -13.09 1.12 -7.44
N SER A 216 -13.02 2.44 -7.63
CA SER A 216 -12.24 3.10 -8.68
C SER A 216 -11.54 4.33 -8.11
N GLY A 217 -10.44 4.75 -8.74
CA GLY A 217 -9.61 5.87 -8.28
C GLY A 217 -8.54 5.42 -7.28
N ASP A 218 -7.78 6.39 -6.79
CA ASP A 218 -6.54 6.14 -6.03
C ASP A 218 -6.77 5.37 -4.72
N GLU A 219 -7.95 5.51 -4.11
CA GLU A 219 -8.29 4.84 -2.85
C GLU A 219 -8.56 3.34 -2.98
N ALA A 220 -8.81 2.86 -4.20
CA ALA A 220 -9.15 1.47 -4.46
C ALA A 220 -8.00 0.52 -4.06
N GLY A 221 -6.74 0.98 -4.14
CA GLY A 221 -5.57 0.21 -3.71
C GLY A 221 -5.51 -0.08 -2.20
N PHE A 222 -6.37 0.55 -1.38
CA PHE A 222 -6.39 0.37 0.07
C PHE A 222 -7.52 -0.53 0.58
N VAL A 223 -8.38 -1.00 -0.32
CA VAL A 223 -9.59 -1.78 0.01
C VAL A 223 -9.53 -3.14 -0.66
N LEU A 224 -9.94 -4.20 0.03
CA LEU A 224 -10.00 -5.53 -0.56
C LEU A 224 -11.15 -5.66 -1.56
N GLY A 225 -10.83 -6.15 -2.77
CA GLY A 225 -11.79 -6.35 -3.86
C GLY A 225 -11.64 -5.40 -5.05
N ALA A 226 -10.65 -4.51 -5.06
CA ALA A 226 -10.32 -3.70 -6.23
C ALA A 226 -9.06 -4.23 -6.92
N GLU A 227 -9.13 -4.55 -8.21
CA GLU A 227 -7.93 -4.79 -9.02
C GLU A 227 -7.33 -3.44 -9.42
N VAL A 228 -6.56 -2.85 -8.51
CA VAL A 228 -5.88 -1.59 -8.77
C VAL A 228 -4.39 -1.74 -8.49
N LYS A 229 -3.62 -2.00 -9.55
CA LYS A 229 -2.18 -1.72 -9.56
C LYS A 229 -2.03 -0.25 -9.91
N LEU A 230 -1.58 0.65 -9.03
CA LEU A 230 -1.29 2.06 -9.39
C LEU A 230 0.08 2.17 -10.10
N THR A 231 0.26 1.41 -11.19
CA THR A 231 1.43 1.55 -12.07
C THR A 231 1.37 2.87 -12.84
N GLN A 232 2.48 3.27 -13.47
CA GLN A 232 2.45 4.35 -14.45
C GLN A 232 1.39 4.08 -15.53
N GLU A 233 1.19 2.82 -15.93
CA GLU A 233 0.13 2.42 -16.88
C GLU A 233 -1.27 2.67 -16.33
N THR A 234 -1.52 2.42 -15.04
CA THR A 234 -2.81 2.72 -14.42
C THR A 234 -3.02 4.20 -14.19
N HIS A 235 -1.96 4.95 -13.86
CA HIS A 235 -2.03 6.42 -13.87
C HIS A 235 -2.34 6.94 -15.27
N ASP A 236 -1.75 6.36 -16.32
CA ASP A 236 -2.02 6.71 -17.71
C ASP A 236 -3.43 6.25 -18.16
N ALA A 237 -3.96 5.16 -17.60
CA ALA A 237 -5.33 4.70 -17.82
C ALA A 237 -6.36 5.57 -17.09
N ILE A 238 -6.10 5.94 -15.84
CA ILE A 238 -6.86 6.96 -15.09
C ILE A 238 -6.81 8.27 -15.84
N ALA A 239 -5.65 8.65 -16.38
CA ALA A 239 -5.50 9.84 -17.22
C ALA A 239 -6.38 9.80 -18.45
N SER A 240 -6.40 8.66 -19.13
CA SER A 240 -7.21 8.44 -20.32
C SER A 240 -8.72 8.44 -19.98
N SER A 241 -9.12 7.82 -18.87
CA SER A 241 -10.51 7.82 -18.38
C SER A 241 -10.97 9.21 -17.97
N TYR A 242 -10.16 9.90 -17.18
CA TYR A 242 -10.42 11.28 -16.74
C TYR A 242 -10.49 12.23 -17.93
N HIS A 243 -9.57 12.10 -18.90
CA HIS A 243 -9.69 12.83 -20.16
C HIS A 243 -10.99 12.47 -20.89
N GLY A 244 -11.36 11.19 -21.01
CA GLY A 244 -12.62 10.79 -21.65
C GLY A 244 -13.87 11.39 -21.01
N GLU A 245 -13.92 11.45 -19.67
CA GLU A 245 -15.07 11.97 -18.92
C GLU A 245 -15.14 13.50 -18.89
N TYR A 246 -13.98 14.16 -18.86
CA TYR A 246 -13.86 15.61 -18.66
C TYR A 246 -13.29 16.36 -19.88
N ALA A 247 -13.08 15.69 -21.01
CA ALA A 247 -12.63 16.31 -22.25
C ALA A 247 -13.55 17.47 -22.64
N GLY A 248 -12.96 18.65 -22.81
CA GLY A 248 -13.66 19.86 -23.21
C GLY A 248 -14.47 20.54 -22.12
N ARG A 249 -14.33 20.13 -20.85
CA ARG A 249 -15.02 20.77 -19.70
C ARG A 249 -14.01 21.50 -18.81
N LEU A 250 -14.36 22.73 -18.44
CA LEU A 250 -13.70 23.43 -17.34
C LEU A 250 -14.41 22.97 -16.05
N VAL A 251 -13.72 22.20 -15.22
CA VAL A 251 -14.35 21.48 -14.09
C VAL A 251 -14.85 22.45 -13.02
N ALA A 252 -14.16 23.58 -12.81
CA ALA A 252 -14.51 24.57 -11.80
C ALA A 252 -14.28 26.02 -12.26
N GLN A 253 -15.09 26.51 -13.20
CA GLN A 253 -14.96 27.87 -13.75
C GLN A 253 -15.07 28.97 -12.68
N GLU A 254 -16.07 28.90 -11.80
CA GLU A 254 -16.33 29.94 -10.78
C GLU A 254 -15.14 30.10 -9.82
N GLN A 255 -14.55 28.99 -9.37
CA GLN A 255 -13.37 29.00 -8.50
C GLN A 255 -12.17 29.64 -9.19
N MET A 256 -12.03 29.41 -10.51
CA MET A 256 -10.94 29.97 -11.29
C MET A 256 -11.12 31.47 -11.49
N GLU A 257 -12.33 31.93 -11.77
CA GLU A 257 -12.65 33.35 -11.88
C GLU A 257 -12.41 34.08 -10.55
N GLU A 258 -12.78 33.48 -9.42
CA GLU A 258 -12.46 34.00 -8.09
C GLU A 258 -10.94 34.11 -7.87
N PHE A 259 -10.19 33.05 -8.16
CA PHE A 259 -8.72 33.07 -8.08
C PHE A 259 -8.12 34.22 -8.93
N MET A 260 -8.61 34.39 -10.15
CA MET A 260 -8.15 35.46 -11.05
C MET A 260 -8.51 36.87 -10.56
N SER A 261 -9.56 37.00 -9.74
CA SER A 261 -9.91 38.28 -9.10
C SER A 261 -8.93 38.65 -7.98
N LEU A 262 -8.31 37.65 -7.34
CA LEU A 262 -7.39 37.82 -6.22
C LEU A 262 -5.95 38.06 -6.69
N VAL A 263 -5.54 37.43 -7.80
CA VAL A 263 -4.14 37.45 -8.27
C VAL A 263 -4.00 38.32 -9.53
N HIS A 264 -3.31 39.45 -9.43
CA HIS A 264 -3.18 40.39 -10.55
C HIS A 264 -1.92 40.09 -11.41
N PRO A 265 -2.01 40.13 -12.75
CA PRO A 265 -0.82 40.05 -13.62
C PRO A 265 0.19 41.18 -13.36
N PRO A 266 1.52 40.94 -13.50
CA PRO A 266 2.16 39.75 -14.03
C PRO A 266 2.55 38.73 -12.94
N ALA A 267 1.61 37.84 -12.58
CA ALA A 267 1.90 36.69 -11.74
C ALA A 267 2.24 35.46 -12.61
N LYS A 268 2.99 34.52 -12.01
CA LYS A 268 3.24 33.19 -12.59
C LYS A 268 2.44 32.17 -11.81
N VAL A 269 1.86 31.22 -12.51
CA VAL A 269 1.11 30.11 -11.90
C VAL A 269 1.94 28.84 -12.06
N LEU A 270 2.06 28.10 -10.95
CA LEU A 270 2.54 26.73 -10.95
C LEU A 270 1.33 25.82 -10.76
N ASP A 271 1.07 24.97 -11.73
CA ASP A 271 -0.03 24.01 -11.74
C ASP A 271 0.52 22.62 -11.40
N VAL A 272 -0.03 21.94 -10.40
CA VAL A 272 0.52 20.68 -9.86
C VAL A 272 -0.56 19.61 -9.93
N GLY A 273 -0.29 18.50 -10.65
CA GLY A 273 -1.26 17.42 -10.88
C GLY A 273 -2.17 17.68 -12.08
N THR A 274 -1.58 18.08 -13.20
CA THR A 274 -2.29 18.50 -14.40
C THR A 274 -3.11 17.38 -15.05
N GLY A 275 -4.44 17.52 -14.95
CA GLY A 275 -5.44 16.82 -15.74
C GLY A 275 -5.35 17.13 -17.26
N PRO A 276 -6.46 17.23 -18.01
CA PRO A 276 -6.43 17.44 -19.47
C PRO A 276 -5.87 18.81 -19.92
N GLY A 277 -5.36 19.64 -18.99
CA GLY A 277 -4.72 20.93 -19.31
C GLY A 277 -5.68 22.09 -19.59
N HIS A 278 -6.98 21.93 -19.33
CA HIS A 278 -7.99 22.98 -19.56
C HIS A 278 -7.89 24.14 -18.57
N ASP A 279 -7.67 23.85 -17.28
CA ASP A 279 -7.48 24.89 -16.25
C ASP A 279 -6.21 25.69 -16.54
N ALA A 280 -5.12 25.00 -16.90
CA ALA A 280 -3.90 25.62 -17.39
C ALA A 280 -4.13 26.49 -18.63
N ARG A 281 -5.00 26.07 -19.56
CA ARG A 281 -5.38 26.86 -20.75
C ARG A 281 -6.07 28.16 -20.33
N PHE A 282 -7.08 28.05 -19.48
CA PHE A 282 -7.86 29.20 -19.00
C PHE A 282 -6.97 30.22 -18.28
N LEU A 283 -6.10 29.75 -17.39
CA LEU A 283 -5.14 30.61 -16.69
C LEU A 283 -4.08 31.22 -17.63
N SER A 284 -3.69 30.49 -18.68
CA SER A 284 -2.68 30.98 -19.64
C SER A 284 -3.11 32.20 -20.46
N GLU A 285 -4.39 32.57 -20.42
CA GLU A 285 -4.87 33.81 -21.02
C GLU A 285 -4.30 35.07 -20.34
N LYS A 286 -4.05 35.00 -19.03
CA LYS A 286 -3.56 36.16 -18.24
C LYS A 286 -2.24 35.91 -17.52
N TYR A 287 -1.83 34.66 -17.32
CA TYR A 287 -0.63 34.32 -16.56
C TYR A 287 0.34 33.47 -17.37
N SER A 288 1.60 33.48 -16.93
CA SER A 288 2.55 32.44 -17.34
C SER A 288 2.33 31.20 -16.48
N VAL A 289 1.85 30.11 -17.08
CA VAL A 289 1.58 28.84 -16.39
C VAL A 289 2.68 27.83 -16.67
N THR A 290 3.18 27.18 -15.63
CA THR A 290 4.08 26.01 -15.72
C THR A 290 3.42 24.85 -14.99
N GLY A 291 3.39 23.66 -15.60
CA GLY A 291 2.81 22.49 -14.96
C GLY A 291 3.86 21.49 -14.50
N ILE A 292 3.61 20.89 -13.34
CA ILE A 292 4.35 19.75 -12.80
C ILE A 292 3.44 18.53 -12.84
N GLU A 293 3.84 17.53 -13.63
CA GLU A 293 3.10 16.29 -13.81
C GLU A 293 4.02 15.08 -13.68
N ILE A 294 3.50 14.04 -13.04
CA ILE A 294 4.17 12.76 -12.83
C ILE A 294 3.79 11.77 -13.95
N SER A 295 2.54 11.80 -14.44
CA SER A 295 2.11 10.97 -15.58
C SER A 295 2.58 11.55 -16.92
N GLN A 296 3.39 10.77 -17.66
CA GLN A 296 3.79 11.15 -19.01
C GLN A 296 2.58 11.29 -19.93
N LYS A 297 1.55 10.43 -19.79
CA LYS A 297 0.34 10.50 -20.60
C LYS A 297 -0.48 11.75 -20.33
N PHE A 298 -0.66 12.13 -19.07
CA PHE A 298 -1.34 13.40 -18.74
C PHE A 298 -0.56 14.60 -19.27
N ALA A 299 0.78 14.58 -19.19
CA ALA A 299 1.60 15.63 -19.76
C ALA A 299 1.45 15.72 -21.29
N GLU A 300 1.30 14.60 -22.00
CA GLU A 300 1.01 14.58 -23.43
C GLU A 300 -0.38 15.14 -23.76
N ILE A 301 -1.42 14.70 -23.03
CA ILE A 301 -2.79 15.18 -23.20
C ILE A 301 -2.86 16.70 -22.94
N ALA A 302 -2.27 17.17 -21.84
CA ALA A 302 -2.22 18.58 -21.49
C ALA A 302 -1.45 19.42 -22.53
N LYS A 303 -0.38 18.89 -23.14
CA LYS A 303 0.32 19.55 -24.26
C LYS A 303 -0.52 19.62 -25.53
N PHE A 304 -1.22 18.53 -25.86
CA PHE A 304 -2.08 18.47 -27.04
C PHE A 304 -3.21 19.49 -26.93
N GLU A 305 -3.87 19.52 -25.77
CA GLU A 305 -4.92 20.48 -25.48
C GLU A 305 -4.34 21.91 -25.35
N THR A 306 -3.20 22.08 -24.69
CA THR A 306 -2.67 23.43 -24.39
C THR A 306 -1.25 23.58 -24.92
N PRO A 307 -1.05 23.86 -26.21
CA PRO A 307 0.28 23.94 -26.83
C PRO A 307 1.22 25.01 -26.25
N ARG A 308 0.67 26.00 -25.54
CA ARG A 308 1.45 27.06 -24.85
C ARG A 308 1.90 26.66 -23.44
N TRP A 309 1.40 25.54 -22.93
CA TRP A 309 1.77 25.01 -21.61
C TRP A 309 3.21 24.50 -21.62
N LYS A 310 3.94 24.81 -20.55
CA LYS A 310 5.32 24.35 -20.35
C LYS A 310 5.31 23.25 -19.30
N SER A 311 5.68 22.03 -19.71
CA SER A 311 5.87 20.91 -18.79
C SER A 311 7.23 20.99 -18.11
N SER A 312 7.26 20.84 -16.79
CA SER A 312 8.46 20.42 -16.07
C SER A 312 8.18 19.06 -15.43
N THR A 313 8.87 18.03 -15.90
CA THR A 313 8.90 16.74 -15.20
C THR A 313 9.68 16.93 -13.90
N PRO A 314 9.19 16.51 -12.72
CA PRO A 314 10.04 16.47 -11.55
C PRO A 314 11.22 15.52 -11.82
N MET A 315 12.45 15.98 -11.55
CA MET A 315 13.67 15.15 -11.59
C MET A 315 13.66 14.10 -10.49
#